data_AF-A0A3A5V9S2-F1
#
_entry.id   AF-A0A3A5V9S2-F1
#
_cell.length_a   1.000
_cell.length_b   1.000
_cell.length_c   1.000
_cell.angle_alpha   90.00
_cell.angle_beta   90.00
_cell.angle_gamma   90.00
#
_symmetry.space_group_name_H-M   'P 1'
#
loop_
_entity.id
_entity.type
_entity.pdbx_description
1 polymer ?
#
loop_
_entity_poly.entity_id
_entity_poly.type
_entity_poly.pdbx_seq_one_letter_code
_entity_poly.pdbx_strand_id
1 'polypeptide(L)' 'MLSTKDLVHAIFDGNSDAGKLLVKATMGEIELFSAPKSWNAILWLITNTLKADGVPVYTGSQLGELKASLPIVWRAD' A
#
# COMPACT_ATOMS: atom_id res chain seq x y z
N MET A 1 3.46 -7.86 11.74
CA MET A 1 2.68 -7.31 10.60
C MET A 1 2.84 -5.80 10.57
N LEU A 2 2.85 -5.19 9.39
CA LEU A 2 2.76 -3.75 9.25
C LEU A 2 1.40 -3.27 9.74
N SER A 3 1.39 -2.21 10.55
CA SER A 3 0.16 -1.50 10.86
C SER A 3 -0.27 -0.63 9.67
N THR A 4 -1.49 -0.08 9.73
CA THR A 4 -1.93 0.90 8.73
C THR A 4 -1.00 2.12 8.66
N LYS A 5 -0.47 2.57 9.81
CA LYS A 5 0.47 3.69 9.85
C LYS A 5 1.78 3.34 9.16
N ASP A 6 2.31 2.15 9.43
CA ASP A 6 3.56 1.69 8.81
C ASP A 6 3.37 1.55 7.30
N LEU A 7 2.21 1.05 6.84
CA LEU A 7 1.90 0.94 5.42
C LEU A 7 1.84 2.31 4.71
N VAL A 8 1.23 3.31 5.35
CA VAL A 8 1.22 4.69 4.83
C VAL A 8 2.65 5.23 4.72
N HIS A 9 3.45 5.09 5.77
CA HIS A 9 4.85 5.53 5.75
C HIS A 9 5.67 4.79 4.68
N ALA A 10 5.46 3.48 4.54
CA ALA A 10 6.16 2.68 3.57
C ALA A 10 5.89 3.12 2.13
N ILE A 11 4.64 3.41 1.79
CA ILE A 11 4.23 3.79 0.43
C ILE A 11 4.60 5.23 0.10
N PHE A 12 4.46 6.15 1.05
CA PHE A 12 4.56 7.59 0.77
C PHE A 12 5.86 8.24 1.27
N ASP A 13 6.68 7.54 2.04
CA ASP A 13 8.00 7.99 2.48
C ASP A 13 9.04 6.88 2.29
N GLY A 14 9.73 6.91 1.14
CA GLY A 14 10.79 5.95 0.81
C GLY A 14 12.03 6.02 1.72
N ASN A 15 12.20 7.11 2.48
CA ASN A 15 13.30 7.24 3.44
C ASN A 15 12.92 6.70 4.83
N SER A 16 11.64 6.46 5.09
CA SER A 16 11.18 5.82 6.31
C SER A 16 11.73 4.40 6.42
N ASP A 17 11.89 3.91 7.64
CA ASP A 17 12.32 2.53 7.85
C ASP A 17 11.32 1.53 7.24
N ALA A 18 10.02 1.85 7.26
CA ALA A 18 8.99 1.05 6.60
C ALA A 18 9.15 1.03 5.07
N GLY A 19 9.57 2.15 4.45
CA GLY A 19 9.88 2.24 3.02
C GLY A 19 11.09 1.39 2.66
N LYS A 20 12.15 1.41 3.47
CA LYS A 20 13.32 0.54 3.31
C LYS A 20 12.95 -0.94 3.40
N LEU A 21 12.01 -1.30 4.26
CA LEU A 21 11.50 -2.67 4.36
C LEU A 21 10.77 -3.10 3.08
N LEU A 22 9.98 -2.23 2.44
CA LEU A 22 9.37 -2.54 1.14
C LEU A 22 10.43 -2.87 0.08
N VAL A 23 11.53 -2.11 0.03
CA VAL A 23 12.63 -2.38 -0.91
C VAL A 23 13.31 -3.72 -0.62
N LYS A 24 13.53 -4.06 0.65
CA LYS A 24 14.08 -5.38 1.01
C LYS A 24 13.13 -6.52 0.62
N ALA A 25 11.81 -6.30 0.75
CA ALA A 25 10.81 -7.27 0.35
C ALA A 25 10.76 -7.45 -1.19
N THR A 26 10.91 -6.39 -1.98
CA THR A 26 11.02 -6.54 -3.45
C THR A 26 12.27 -7.30 -3.87
N MET A 27 13.35 -7.22 -3.09
CA MET A 27 14.58 -7.99 -3.30
C MET A 27 14.50 -9.45 -2.82
N GLY A 28 13.38 -9.85 -2.20
CA GLY A 28 13.21 -11.19 -1.64
C GLY A 28 14.02 -11.45 -0.36
N GLU A 29 14.58 -10.41 0.26
CA GLU A 29 15.36 -10.53 1.49
C GLU A 29 14.48 -10.80 2.73
N ILE A 30 13.25 -10.29 2.70
CA ILE A 30 12.27 -10.41 3.78
C ILE A 30 10.86 -10.60 3.21
N GLU A 31 9.96 -11.14 4.04
CA GLU A 31 8.53 -11.20 3.74
C GLU A 31 7.76 -10.21 4.61
N LEU A 32 6.92 -9.39 3.99
CA LEU A 32 6.07 -8.42 4.68
C LEU A 32 4.63 -8.93 4.76
N PHE A 33 4.00 -8.65 5.89
CA PHE A 33 2.64 -9.06 6.16
C PHE A 33 1.81 -7.86 6.60
N SER A 34 0.60 -7.72 6.05
CA SER A 34 -0.35 -6.70 6.47
C SER A 34 -1.77 -7.23 6.41
N ALA A 35 -2.62 -6.74 7.31
CA ALA A 35 -4.05 -7.04 7.26
C ALA A 35 -4.69 -6.41 6.00
N PRO A 36 -5.62 -7.09 5.31
CA PRO A 36 -6.33 -6.52 4.16
C PRO A 36 -7.04 -5.21 4.48
N LYS A 37 -7.54 -5.04 5.73
CA LYS A 37 -8.19 -3.80 6.18
C LYS A 37 -7.29 -2.57 6.15
N SER A 38 -5.97 -2.74 6.27
CA SER A 38 -5.02 -1.62 6.20
C SER A 38 -4.94 -1.01 4.80
N TRP A 39 -5.22 -1.81 3.76
CA TRP A 39 -5.33 -1.31 2.39
C TRP A 39 -6.50 -0.32 2.21
N ASN A 40 -7.59 -0.46 2.97
CA ASN A 40 -8.74 0.44 2.85
C ASN A 40 -8.40 1.90 3.17
N ALA A 41 -7.45 2.15 4.08
CA ALA A 41 -6.98 3.50 4.35
C ALA A 41 -6.23 4.09 3.16
N ILE A 42 -5.40 3.28 2.49
CA ILE A 42 -4.68 3.69 1.27
C ILE A 42 -5.64 3.92 0.11
N LEU A 43 -6.62 3.02 -0.09
CA LEU A 43 -7.70 3.19 -1.07
C LEU A 43 -8.44 4.50 -0.86
N TRP A 44 -8.83 4.79 0.39
CA TRP A 44 -9.53 6.02 0.73
C TRP A 44 -8.68 7.24 0.38
N LEU A 45 -7.38 7.24 0.70
CA LEU A 45 -6.48 8.33 0.38
C LEU A 45 -6.35 8.54 -1.14
N ILE A 46 -6.06 7.48 -1.89
CA ILE A 46 -5.90 7.56 -3.36
C ILE A 46 -7.16 8.09 -4.02
N THR A 47 -8.32 7.54 -3.68
CA THR A 47 -9.61 7.91 -4.30
C THR A 47 -10.07 9.32 -3.93
N ASN A 48 -9.66 9.85 -2.77
CA ASN A 48 -10.02 11.20 -2.36
C ASN A 48 -9.03 12.27 -2.84
N THR A 49 -7.75 11.91 -3.01
CA THR A 49 -6.69 12.86 -3.39
C THR A 49 -6.44 12.89 -4.90
N LEU A 50 -6.42 11.74 -5.57
CA LEU A 50 -6.11 11.65 -7.01
C LEU A 50 -7.40 11.70 -7.82
N LYS A 51 -7.82 12.93 -8.14
CA LYS A 51 -9.02 13.20 -8.95
C LYS A 51 -8.68 14.09 -10.14
N ALA A 52 -9.26 13.80 -11.29
CA ALA A 52 -9.31 14.67 -12.46
C ALA A 52 -10.78 15.06 -12.68
N ASP A 53 -11.07 16.35 -12.76
CA ASP A 53 -12.43 16.88 -12.94
C ASP A 53 -13.45 16.36 -11.90
N GLY A 54 -12.99 16.14 -10.66
CA GLY A 54 -13.81 15.64 -9.55
C GLY A 54 -14.03 14.12 -9.57
N VAL A 55 -13.57 13.40 -10.59
CA VAL A 55 -13.67 11.94 -10.72
C VAL A 55 -12.35 11.28 -10.29
N PRO A 56 -12.38 10.18 -9.51
CA PRO A 56 -11.16 9.44 -9.18
C PRO A 56 -10.40 8.99 -10.43
N VAL A 57 -9.08 9.22 -10.43
CA VAL A 57 -8.20 8.86 -11.56
C VAL A 57 -8.13 7.36 -11.78
N TYR A 58 -8.16 6.59 -10.69
CA TYR A 58 -8.07 5.13 -10.73
C TYR A 58 -9.45 4.47 -10.60
N THR A 59 -9.69 3.47 -11.44
CA THR A 59 -10.84 2.56 -11.30
C THR A 59 -10.63 1.57 -10.16
N GLY A 60 -11.70 0.91 -9.73
CA GLY A 60 -11.61 -0.15 -8.71
C GLY A 60 -10.67 -1.30 -9.09
N SER A 61 -10.61 -1.68 -10.38
CA SER A 61 -9.70 -2.72 -10.86
C SER A 61 -8.23 -2.29 -10.80
N GLN A 62 -7.92 -1.06 -11.22
CA GLN A 62 -6.57 -0.50 -11.16
C GLN A 62 -6.08 -0.35 -9.70
N LEU A 63 -6.98 -0.01 -8.78
CA LEU A 63 -6.66 -0.02 -7.34
C LEU A 63 -6.37 -1.42 -6.82
N GLY A 64 -7.06 -2.45 -7.34
CA GLY A 64 -6.75 -3.86 -7.06
C GLY A 64 -5.37 -4.27 -7.58
N GLU A 65 -5.00 -3.83 -8.78
CA GLU A 65 -3.68 -4.07 -9.38
C GLU A 65 -2.56 -3.38 -8.59
N LEU A 66 -2.78 -2.13 -8.13
CA LEU A 66 -1.86 -1.43 -7.24
C LEU A 66 -1.62 -2.22 -5.96
N LYS A 67 -2.69 -2.76 -5.33
CA LYS A 67 -2.55 -3.62 -4.14
C LYS A 67 -1.71 -4.86 -4.43
N ALA A 68 -1.91 -5.47 -5.58
CA ALA A 68 -1.23 -6.70 -6.00
C ALA A 68 0.26 -6.47 -6.35
N SER A 69 0.62 -5.25 -6.76
CA SER A 69 2.01 -4.88 -7.05
C SER A 69 2.91 -4.71 -5.81
N LEU A 70 2.30 -4.62 -4.62
CA LEU A 70 3.06 -4.47 -3.38
C LEU A 70 3.63 -5.83 -2.94
N PRO A 71 4.91 -5.90 -2.51
CA PRO A 71 5.55 -7.11 -2.00
C PRO A 71 5.08 -7.43 -0.57
N ILE A 72 3.77 -7.54 -0.38
CA ILE A 72 3.11 -7.74 0.92
C ILE A 72 2.17 -8.93 0.80
N VAL A 73 2.35 -9.90 1.68
CA VAL A 73 1.38 -10.98 1.90
C VAL A 73 0.21 -10.43 2.71
N TRP A 74 -0.96 -10.40 2.09
CA TRP A 74 -2.20 -9.94 2.71
C TRP A 74 -2.92 -11.08 3.40
N ARG A 75 -2.94 -11.09 4.74
CA ARG A 75 -3.69 -12.09 5.51
C ARG A 75 -4.40 -11.44 6.68
N ALA A 76 -5.63 -11.87 6.95
CA ALA A 76 -6.26 -11.60 8.23
C ALA A 76 -5.48 -12.41 9.28
N ASP A 77 -5.13 -11.79 10.41
CA ASP A 77 -4.59 -12.53 11.55
C ASP A 77 -5.55 -13.66 11.95
#